data_AF-A0ABC9QK14-F1
#
_entry.id   AF-A0ABC9QK14-F1
#
_cell.length_a   1.000
_cell.length_b   1.000
_cell.length_c   1.000
_cell.angle_alpha   90.00
_cell.angle_beta   90.00
_cell.angle_gamma   90.00
#
_symmetry.space_group_name_H-M   'P 1'
#
loop_
_entity.id
_entity.type
_entity.pdbx_description
1 polymer ?
#
loop_
_entity_poly.entity_id
_entity_poly.type
_entity_poly.pdbx_seq_one_letter_code
_entity_poly.pdbx_strand_id
1 'polypeptide(L)'
;AVSMIEPLTFYMINNYQISRVKALFLIGLFVFVFGICCILSLNLNFFSMFSFFGKDFFTLLDKLTSNFLLPLGAIVCSIFVGFFMNKKQIYKIFSKFISRKIFLIWLFFIRFISPIAIILVMCYQIFV
;
A
#
# COMPACT_ATOMS: atom_id res chain seq x y z
N ALA A 1 -10.49 9.02 3.15
CA ALA A 1 -11.22 7.79 3.55
C ALA A 1 -11.71 6.99 2.34
N VAL A 2 -12.50 7.58 1.42
CA VAL A 2 -13.10 6.85 0.29
C VAL A 2 -12.07 6.16 -0.62
N SER A 3 -10.97 6.82 -0.98
CA SER A 3 -9.96 6.25 -1.89
C SER A 3 -9.20 5.04 -1.32
N MET A 4 -9.16 4.86 0.00
CA MET A 4 -8.48 3.71 0.62
C MET A 4 -9.36 2.45 0.61
N ILE A 5 -10.69 2.62 0.74
CA ILE A 5 -11.63 1.48 0.78
C ILE A 5 -11.97 0.97 -0.63
N GLU A 6 -11.91 1.86 -1.62
CA GLU A 6 -12.30 1.60 -3.01
C GLU A 6 -11.58 0.39 -3.64
N PRO A 7 -10.24 0.27 -3.62
CA PRO A 7 -9.56 -0.89 -4.20
C PRO A 7 -9.96 -2.20 -3.51
N LEU A 8 -10.18 -2.19 -2.20
CA LEU A 8 -10.62 -3.36 -1.46
C LEU A 8 -12.07 -3.74 -1.80
N THR A 9 -12.97 -2.76 -1.89
CA THR A 9 -14.35 -3.00 -2.33
C THR A 9 -14.41 -3.53 -3.76
N PHE A 10 -13.60 -2.98 -4.67
CA PHE A 10 -13.52 -3.43 -6.05
C PHE A 10 -13.03 -4.88 -6.13
N TYR A 11 -11.99 -5.21 -5.36
CA TYR A 11 -11.50 -6.59 -5.25
C TYR A 11 -12.59 -7.54 -4.73
N MET A 12 -13.35 -7.15 -3.71
CA MET A 12 -14.43 -7.97 -3.17
C MET A 12 -15.59 -8.17 -4.17
N ILE A 13 -15.98 -7.12 -4.89
CA ILE A 13 -17.04 -7.20 -5.90
C ILE A 13 -16.59 -8.09 -7.06
N ASN A 14 -15.37 -7.93 -7.55
CA ASN A 14 -14.90 -8.66 -8.73
C ASN A 14 -14.63 -10.14 -8.43
N ASN A 15 -14.00 -10.45 -7.29
CA ASN A 15 -13.60 -11.81 -6.97
C ASN A 15 -14.68 -12.61 -6.22
N TYR A 16 -15.45 -11.97 -5.34
CA TYR A 16 -16.49 -12.64 -4.55
C TYR A 16 -17.91 -12.34 -5.03
N GLN A 17 -18.10 -11.48 -6.06
CA GLN A 17 -19.41 -11.16 -6.65
C GLN A 17 -20.43 -10.62 -5.63
N ILE A 18 -19.96 -9.98 -4.56
CA ILE A 18 -20.78 -9.39 -3.51
C ILE A 18 -21.27 -8.00 -3.95
N SER A 19 -22.49 -7.60 -3.56
CA SER A 19 -22.99 -6.25 -3.86
C SER A 19 -22.21 -5.16 -3.11
N ARG A 20 -22.07 -3.98 -3.74
CA ARG A 20 -21.27 -2.85 -3.22
C ARG A 20 -21.62 -2.47 -1.78
N VAL A 21 -22.91 -2.42 -1.45
CA VAL A 21 -23.39 -2.07 -0.10
C VAL A 21 -22.96 -3.11 0.93
N LYS A 22 -23.06 -4.40 0.61
CA LYS A 22 -22.63 -5.49 1.49
C LYS A 22 -21.12 -5.47 1.71
N ALA A 23 -20.34 -5.25 0.66
CA ALA A 23 -18.88 -5.14 0.76
C ALA A 23 -18.46 -3.96 1.64
N LEU A 24 -19.07 -2.79 1.46
CA LEU A 24 -18.81 -1.60 2.29
C LEU A 24 -19.15 -1.84 3.76
N PHE A 25 -20.28 -2.49 4.04
CA PHE A 25 -20.68 -2.80 5.42
C PHE A 25 -19.69 -3.76 6.10
N LEU A 26 -19.27 -4.82 5.39
CA LEU A 26 -18.30 -5.79 5.90
C LEU A 26 -16.95 -5.13 6.21
N ILE A 27 -16.41 -4.36 5.26
CA ILE A 27 -15.12 -3.68 5.43
C ILE A 27 -15.23 -2.63 6.54
N GLY A 28 -16.31 -1.87 6.58
CA GLY A 28 -16.56 -0.88 7.62
C GLY A 28 -16.61 -1.49 9.02
N LEU A 29 -17.33 -2.59 9.18
CA LEU A 29 -17.39 -3.33 10.45
C LEU A 29 -16.02 -3.86 10.87
N PHE A 30 -15.25 -4.42 9.93
CA PHE A 30 -13.90 -4.91 10.19
C PHE A 30 -12.96 -3.79 10.66
N VAL A 31 -12.95 -2.66 9.95
CA VAL A 31 -12.11 -1.49 10.31
C VAL A 31 -12.56 -0.88 11.64
N PHE A 32 -13.87 -0.86 11.92
CA PHE A 32 -14.40 -0.36 13.19
C PHE A 32 -13.91 -1.19 14.38
N VAL A 33 -13.99 -2.53 14.29
CA VAL A 33 -13.47 -3.44 15.32
C VAL A 33 -11.96 -3.28 15.48
N PHE A 34 -11.20 -3.21 14.39
CA PHE A 34 -9.76 -2.96 14.44
C PHE A 34 -9.43 -1.61 15.09
N GLY A 35 -10.20 -0.56 14.79
CA GLY A 35 -10.04 0.76 15.41
C GLY A 35 -10.22 0.72 16.92
N ILE A 36 -11.22 -0.02 17.42
CA ILE A 36 -11.43 -0.23 18.86
C ILE A 36 -10.22 -0.94 19.48
N CYS A 37 -9.70 -2.00 18.84
CA CYS A 37 -8.50 -2.70 19.30
C CYS A 37 -7.27 -1.78 19.37
N CYS A 38 -7.07 -0.91 18.36
CA CYS A 38 -5.99 0.06 18.35
C CYS A 38 -6.11 1.09 19.48
N ILE A 39 -7.30 1.64 19.72
CA ILE A 39 -7.54 2.61 20.81
C ILE A 39 -7.33 1.96 22.18
N LEU A 40 -7.81 0.72 22.36
CA LEU A 40 -7.65 -0.02 23.60
C LEU A 40 -6.17 -0.32 23.89
N SER A 41 -5.39 -0.62 22.85
CA SER A 41 -3.95 -0.84 22.98
C SER A 41 -3.18 0.39 23.47
N LEU A 42 -3.66 1.61 23.21
CA LEU A 42 -3.00 2.84 23.66
C LEU A 42 -3.27 3.16 25.15
N ASN A 43 -4.15 2.39 25.80
CA ASN A 43 -4.55 2.65 27.17
C ASN A 43 -3.66 1.86 28.16
N LEU A 44 -3.06 2.58 29.11
CA LEU A 44 -2.04 2.08 30.06
C LEU A 44 -2.46 0.83 30.85
N ASN A 45 -3.76 0.66 31.12
CA ASN A 45 -4.27 -0.47 31.91
C ASN A 45 -4.39 -1.80 31.13
N PHE A 46 -4.47 -1.77 29.80
CA PHE A 46 -4.56 -2.97 28.94
C PHE A 46 -3.25 -3.26 28.19
N PHE A 47 -2.22 -2.43 28.43
CA PHE A 47 -0.90 -2.54 27.84
C PHE A 47 -0.25 -3.91 28.05
N SER A 48 -0.45 -4.58 29.19
CA SER A 48 0.15 -5.89 29.48
C SER A 48 -0.49 -7.06 28.73
N MET A 49 -1.76 -6.94 28.33
CA MET A 49 -2.50 -8.00 27.62
C MET A 49 -2.37 -7.89 26.09
N PHE A 50 -2.13 -6.66 25.59
CA PHE A 50 -2.00 -6.37 24.15
C PHE A 50 -0.58 -5.92 23.71
N SER A 51 0.40 -5.84 24.62
CA SER A 51 1.81 -5.73 24.24
C SER A 51 2.32 -7.06 23.73
N PHE A 52 2.47 -7.18 22.42
CA PHE A 52 3.46 -8.09 21.85
C PHE A 52 4.80 -7.34 21.81
N PHE A 53 5.89 -7.97 22.28
CA PHE A 53 7.25 -7.42 22.13
C PHE A 53 7.54 -6.07 22.85
N GLY A 54 6.76 -5.70 23.87
CA GLY A 54 6.98 -4.47 24.66
C GLY A 54 6.61 -3.16 23.94
N LYS A 55 5.80 -3.25 22.88
CA LYS A 55 5.26 -2.11 22.13
C LYS A 55 3.75 -2.26 21.99
N ASP A 56 3.05 -1.13 21.94
CA ASP A 56 1.63 -1.08 21.64
C ASP A 56 1.31 -1.80 20.32
N PHE A 57 0.22 -2.56 20.29
CA PHE A 57 -0.28 -3.25 19.08
C PHE A 57 -0.44 -2.28 17.91
N PHE A 58 -0.89 -1.05 18.18
CA PHE A 58 -0.98 0.01 17.17
C PHE A 58 0.39 0.35 16.57
N THR A 59 1.42 0.53 17.41
CA THR A 59 2.78 0.86 16.96
C THR A 59 3.41 -0.27 16.15
N LEU A 60 3.14 -1.53 16.50
CA LEU A 60 3.57 -2.68 15.71
C LEU A 60 2.92 -2.68 14.32
N LEU A 61 1.60 -2.51 14.25
CA LEU A 61 0.86 -2.45 12.98
C LEU A 61 1.31 -1.28 12.11
N ASP A 62 1.54 -0.11 12.70
CA ASP A 62 2.03 1.06 11.99
C ASP A 62 3.44 0.82 11.43
N LYS A 63 4.38 0.30 12.23
CA LYS A 63 5.72 -0.05 11.74
C LYS A 63 5.70 -1.10 10.64
N LEU A 64 4.86 -2.13 10.79
CA LEU A 64 4.70 -3.17 9.76
C LEU A 64 4.17 -2.56 8.46
N THR A 65 3.17 -1.67 8.54
CA THR A 65 2.55 -1.09 7.35
C THR A 65 3.46 -0.06 6.67
N SER A 66 3.94 0.91 7.44
CA SER A 66 4.68 2.08 6.97
C SER A 66 6.10 1.74 6.51
N ASN A 67 6.79 0.82 7.20
CA ASN A 67 8.19 0.52 6.88
C ASN A 67 8.38 -0.73 6.01
N PHE A 68 7.42 -1.66 6.00
CA PHE A 68 7.54 -2.89 5.22
C PHE A 68 6.54 -2.93 4.06
N LEU A 69 5.22 -2.91 4.32
CA LEU A 69 4.21 -3.10 3.28
C LEU A 69 4.24 -2.02 2.19
N LEU A 70 4.33 -0.75 2.58
CA LEU A 70 4.35 0.38 1.65
C LEU A 70 5.56 0.32 0.71
N PRO A 71 6.81 0.21 1.21
CA PRO A 71 7.98 0.08 0.35
C PRO A 71 7.99 -1.20 -0.49
N LEU A 72 7.59 -2.35 0.06
CA LEU A 72 7.47 -3.60 -0.71
C LEU A 72 6.48 -3.46 -1.87
N GLY A 73 5.29 -2.90 -1.60
CA GLY A 73 4.30 -2.64 -2.63
C GLY A 73 4.84 -1.71 -3.73
N ALA A 74 5.58 -0.68 -3.34
CA ALA A 74 6.20 0.24 -4.30
C ALA A 74 7.28 -0.44 -5.16
N ILE A 75 8.12 -1.31 -4.58
CA ILE A 75 9.14 -2.09 -5.31
C ILE A 75 8.46 -3.03 -6.32
N VAL A 76 7.46 -3.80 -5.87
CA VAL A 76 6.73 -4.72 -6.74
C VAL A 76 6.07 -3.96 -7.90
N CYS A 77 5.41 -2.84 -7.63
CA CYS A 77 4.82 -1.99 -8.66
C CYS A 77 5.85 -1.43 -9.63
N SER A 78 6.99 -0.91 -9.13
CA SER A 78 8.06 -0.35 -9.96
C SER A 78 8.68 -1.41 -10.88
N ILE A 79 8.96 -2.62 -10.36
CA ILE A 79 9.51 -3.72 -11.15
C ILE A 79 8.47 -4.18 -12.19
N PHE A 80 7.21 -4.32 -11.79
CA PHE A 80 6.13 -4.74 -12.69
C PHE A 80 5.96 -3.76 -13.86
N VAL A 81 5.86 -2.46 -13.58
CA VAL A 81 5.72 -1.42 -14.60
C VAL A 81 6.98 -1.27 -15.44
N GLY A 82 8.17 -1.34 -14.83
CA GLY A 82 9.44 -1.11 -15.49
C GLY A 82 9.92 -2.27 -16.38
N PHE A 83 9.61 -3.51 -16.01
CA PHE A 83 10.17 -4.71 -16.65
C PHE A 83 9.13 -5.64 -17.27
N PHE A 84 7.95 -5.82 -16.64
CA PHE A 84 6.96 -6.80 -17.10
C PHE A 84 5.92 -6.22 -18.06
N MET A 85 5.53 -4.95 -17.89
CA MET A 85 4.52 -4.36 -18.76
C MET A 85 5.04 -4.04 -20.18
N ASN A 86 4.17 -4.23 -21.18
CA ASN A 86 4.52 -3.96 -22.56
C ASN A 86 4.58 -2.44 -22.82
N LYS A 87 5.78 -1.91 -23.04
CA LYS A 87 6.05 -0.48 -23.25
C LYS A 87 5.20 0.13 -24.36
N LYS A 88 4.86 -0.65 -25.39
CA LYS A 88 4.01 -0.19 -26.51
C LYS A 88 2.56 0.08 -26.08
N GLN A 89 2.01 -0.75 -25.19
CA GLN A 89 0.66 -0.57 -24.65
C GLN A 89 0.60 0.66 -23.74
N ILE A 90 1.58 0.81 -22.84
CA ILE A 90 1.67 1.98 -21.97
C ILE A 90 1.81 3.25 -22.82
N TYR A 91 2.75 3.25 -23.78
CA TYR A 91 2.95 4.41 -24.65
C TYR A 91 1.67 4.77 -25.43
N LYS A 92 0.87 3.81 -25.87
CA LYS A 92 -0.41 4.07 -26.57
C LYS A 92 -1.42 4.83 -25.71
N ILE A 93 -1.41 4.61 -24.39
CA ILE A 93 -2.27 5.33 -23.45
C ILE A 93 -1.72 6.75 -23.23
N PHE A 94 -0.41 6.89 -23.09
CA PHE A 94 0.25 8.16 -22.79
C PHE A 94 0.54 9.03 -24.02
N SER A 95 0.51 8.50 -25.24
CA SER A 95 0.91 9.19 -26.46
C SER A 95 0.05 10.41 -26.78
N LYS A 96 -1.18 10.48 -26.22
CA LYS A 96 -2.08 11.63 -26.36
C LYS A 96 -1.67 12.81 -25.46
N PHE A 97 -0.97 12.55 -24.36
CA PHE A 97 -0.65 13.55 -23.33
C PHE A 97 0.85 13.89 -23.27
N ILE A 98 1.72 12.96 -23.69
CA ILE A 98 3.16 13.05 -23.47
C ILE A 98 3.92 12.68 -24.73
N SER A 99 4.98 13.46 -25.04
CA SER A 99 5.88 13.17 -26.16
C SER A 99 6.72 11.91 -25.90
N ARG A 100 7.15 11.23 -26.99
CA ARG A 100 7.94 10.00 -26.91
C ARG A 100 9.19 10.11 -26.04
N LYS A 101 9.86 11.27 -26.06
CA LYS A 101 11.08 11.51 -25.26
C LYS A 101 10.77 11.57 -23.76
N ILE A 102 9.74 12.32 -23.37
CA ILE A 102 9.33 12.46 -21.96
C ILE A 102 8.85 11.11 -21.41
N PHE A 103 8.14 10.32 -22.22
CA PHE A 103 7.72 8.98 -21.84
C PHE A 103 8.91 8.04 -21.56
N LEU A 104 9.95 8.07 -22.40
CA LEU A 104 11.14 7.25 -22.21
C LEU A 104 11.92 7.66 -20.95
N ILE A 105 12.01 8.96 -20.68
CA ILE A 105 12.62 9.48 -19.45
C ILE A 105 11.82 8.99 -18.23
N TRP A 106 10.51 9.18 -18.22
CA TRP A 106 9.64 8.71 -17.14
C TRP A 106 9.79 7.19 -16.90
N LEU A 107 9.83 6.39 -17.97
CA LEU A 107 10.02 4.94 -17.85
C LEU A 107 11.40 4.59 -17.30
N PHE A 108 12.44 5.34 -17.67
CA PHE A 108 13.78 5.18 -17.08
C PHE A 108 13.78 5.47 -15.56
N PHE A 109 13.08 6.52 -15.13
CA PHE A 109 12.91 6.82 -13.72
C PHE A 109 12.20 5.71 -12.96
N ILE A 110 11.09 5.18 -13.49
CA ILE A 110 10.36 4.09 -12.84
C ILE A 110 11.18 2.80 -12.81
N ARG A 111 11.97 2.53 -13.84
CA ARG A 111 12.72 1.28 -13.97
C ARG A 111 13.99 1.25 -13.12
N PHE A 112 14.65 2.39 -12.92
CA PHE A 112 15.95 2.45 -12.26
C PHE A 112 15.96 3.36 -11.04
N ILE A 113 15.49 4.60 -11.14
CA ILE A 113 15.56 5.55 -10.01
C ILE A 113 14.60 5.16 -8.89
N SER A 114 13.35 4.84 -9.20
CA SER A 114 12.33 4.48 -8.21
C SER A 114 12.70 3.26 -7.36
N PRO A 115 13.11 2.09 -7.92
CA PRO A 115 13.42 0.94 -7.09
C PRO A 115 14.66 1.17 -6.23
N ILE A 116 15.68 1.85 -6.77
CA ILE A 116 16.89 2.19 -6.00
C ILE A 116 16.54 3.13 -4.84
N ALA A 117 15.74 4.16 -5.08
CA ALA A 117 15.30 5.09 -4.04
C ALA A 117 14.50 4.39 -2.93
N ILE A 118 13.59 3.46 -3.29
CA ILE A 118 12.78 2.74 -2.31
C ILE A 118 13.65 1.80 -1.46
N ILE A 119 14.62 1.10 -2.08
CA ILE A 119 15.57 0.26 -1.34
C ILE A 119 16.39 1.10 -0.35
N LEU A 120 16.85 2.28 -0.77
CA LEU A 120 17.58 3.20 0.12
C LEU A 120 16.72 3.66 1.31
N VAL A 121 15.46 4.01 1.07
CA VAL A 121 14.53 4.40 2.16
C VAL A 121 14.25 3.23 3.10
N MET A 122 14.04 2.02 2.57
CA MET A 122 13.87 0.82 3.42
C MET A 122 15.08 0.57 4.29
N CYS A 123 16.30 0.64 3.73
CA CYS A 123 17.52 0.49 4.52
C CYS A 123 17.58 1.55 5.62
N TYR A 124 17.34 2.82 5.29
CA TYR A 124 17.36 3.90 6.27
C TYR A 124 16.35 3.68 7.42
N GLN A 125 15.12 3.23 7.12
CA GLN A 125 14.09 2.94 8.11
C GLN A 125 14.39 1.71 9.00
N ILE A 126 15.30 0.83 8.60
CA ILE A 126 15.74 -0.31 9.41
C ILE A 126 16.85 0.12 10.38
N PHE A 127 17.69 1.07 9.98
CA PHE A 127 18.80 1.57 10.80
C PHE A 127 18.41 2.66 11.81
N VAL A 128 17.24 3.29 11.65
CA VAL A 128 16.66 4.33 12.53
C VAL A 128 15.47 3.78 13.31
#